data_AF-A0A5N5HMX3-F1
#
_entry.id   AF-A0A5N5HMX3-F1
#
_cell.length_a   1.000
_cell.length_b   1.000
_cell.length_c   1.000
_cell.angle_alpha   90.00
_cell.angle_beta   90.00
_cell.angle_gamma   90.00
#
_symmetry.space_group_name_H-M   'P 1'
#
loop_
_entity.id
_entity.type
_entity.pdbx_description
1 polymer ?
#
loop_
_entity_poly.entity_id
_entity_poly.type
_entity_poly.pdbx_seq_one_letter_code
_entity_poly.pdbx_strand_id
1 'polypeptide(L)'
;MVFPCLEGWRMVDYGGEGCGKGVWMCRELGQGRRQDRTARRQGRTASRTARRQARTARRQGRTASDKLGRLGDKLGRLLGQGRRQDRTARRQGRTASRTARRQARTARRQGRTASDKLGRLGDKLGRLVLPIQKLGTMCE
;
A
#
# COMPACT_ATOMS: atom_id res chain seq x y z
N MET A 1 19.21 63.87 -62.54
CA MET A 1 19.80 63.11 -61.40
C MET A 1 18.70 62.25 -60.81
N VAL A 2 18.78 60.94 -61.00
CA VAL A 2 17.76 59.97 -60.56
C VAL A 2 18.14 59.53 -59.14
N PHE A 3 17.36 59.93 -58.14
CA PHE A 3 17.50 59.39 -56.78
C PHE A 3 16.92 57.97 -56.76
N PRO A 4 17.72 56.93 -56.48
CA PRO A 4 17.21 55.58 -56.41
C PRO A 4 16.44 55.36 -55.09
N CYS A 5 15.31 54.68 -55.21
CA CYS A 5 14.68 53.85 -54.17
C CYS A 5 14.49 54.47 -52.77
N LEU A 6 13.31 55.04 -52.52
CA LEU A 6 12.73 55.19 -51.18
C LEU A 6 11.57 54.22 -50.94
N GLU A 7 11.57 53.04 -51.58
CA GLU A 7 10.67 51.97 -51.19
C GLU A 7 11.09 51.42 -49.82
N GLY A 8 10.34 51.76 -48.78
CA GLY A 8 10.54 51.21 -47.44
C GLY A 8 10.95 52.19 -46.35
N TRP A 9 11.11 53.48 -46.62
CA TRP A 9 11.42 54.49 -45.60
C TRP A 9 10.19 55.36 -45.29
N ARG A 10 9.86 55.53 -44.01
CA ARG A 10 8.76 56.41 -43.56
C ARG A 10 9.35 57.52 -42.70
N MET A 11 9.11 58.77 -43.09
CA MET A 11 9.38 59.93 -42.24
C MET A 11 8.40 59.93 -41.06
N VAL A 12 8.91 60.01 -39.83
CA VAL A 12 8.09 60.10 -38.61
C VAL A 12 8.32 61.47 -38.00
N ASP A 13 7.30 62.32 -38.10
CA ASP A 13 7.31 63.64 -37.47
C ASP A 13 6.85 63.53 -36.02
N TYR A 14 7.74 63.87 -35.10
CA TYR A 14 7.36 64.11 -33.72
C TYR A 14 6.94 65.58 -33.65
N GLY A 15 5.64 65.82 -33.79
CA GLY A 15 5.06 67.16 -33.77
C GLY A 15 5.44 67.92 -32.50
N GLY A 16 6.34 68.89 -32.66
CA GLY A 16 6.70 69.92 -31.69
C GLY A 16 7.08 71.16 -32.50
N GLU A 17 6.42 72.28 -32.21
CA GLU A 17 6.48 73.53 -32.97
C GLU A 17 7.91 74.06 -33.07
N GLY A 18 8.54 73.90 -34.23
CA GLY A 18 9.88 74.40 -34.51
C GLY A 18 10.59 73.57 -35.57
N CYS A 19 10.69 74.10 -36.80
CA CYS A 19 11.48 73.63 -37.95
C CYS A 19 11.81 72.11 -37.96
N GLY A 20 10.96 71.36 -38.67
CA GLY A 20 10.92 69.90 -38.72
C GLY A 20 12.26 69.21 -38.94
N LYS A 21 12.77 68.59 -37.87
CA LYS A 21 13.76 67.51 -37.94
C LYS A 21 13.01 66.18 -38.01
N GLY A 22 12.48 65.84 -39.18
CA GLY A 22 11.89 64.53 -39.43
C GLY A 22 13.00 63.46 -39.46
N VAL A 23 12.89 62.43 -38.60
CA VAL A 23 13.82 61.29 -38.63
C VAL A 23 13.29 60.26 -39.61
N TRP A 24 14.07 59.97 -40.65
CA TRP A 24 13.78 58.87 -41.58
C TRP A 24 13.98 57.53 -40.87
N MET A 25 12.90 56.78 -40.65
CA MET A 25 12.98 55.42 -40.15
C MET A 25 12.70 54.41 -41.25
N CYS A 26 13.56 53.40 -41.36
CA CYS A 26 13.29 52.23 -42.19
C CYS A 26 12.06 51.49 -41.64
N ARG A 27 11.03 51.33 -42.48
CA ARG A 27 9.76 50.67 -42.18
C ARG A 27 9.97 49.22 -41.75
N GLU A 28 11.00 48.56 -42.29
CA GLU A 28 11.42 47.20 -41.94
C GLU A 28 11.91 47.10 -40.50
N LEU A 29 12.67 48.08 -40.01
CA LEU A 29 13.11 48.13 -38.60
C LEU A 29 11.94 48.33 -37.61
N GLY A 30 10.88 49.01 -38.06
CA GLY A 30 9.63 49.15 -37.29
C GLY A 30 8.80 47.87 -37.26
N GLN A 31 8.74 47.14 -38.39
CA GLN A 31 8.05 45.86 -38.49
C GLN A 31 8.78 44.75 -37.72
N GLY A 32 10.11 44.69 -37.82
CA GLY A 32 10.94 43.74 -37.06
C GLY A 32 10.79 43.92 -35.55
N ARG A 33 10.77 45.16 -35.04
CA ARG A 33 10.56 45.42 -33.60
C ARG A 33 9.15 45.05 -33.11
N ARG A 34 8.13 45.15 -33.96
CA ARG A 34 6.75 44.71 -33.62
C ARG A 34 6.64 43.19 -33.61
N GLN A 35 7.24 42.52 -34.59
CA GLN A 35 7.33 41.06 -34.65
C GLN A 35 8.13 40.50 -33.46
N ASP A 36 9.22 41.15 -33.07
CA ASP A 36 10.03 40.70 -31.94
C ASP A 36 9.30 40.85 -30.59
N ARG A 37 8.45 41.89 -30.45
CA ARG A 37 7.56 42.04 -29.28
C ARG A 37 6.46 40.99 -29.23
N THR A 38 5.82 40.66 -30.37
CA THR A 38 4.77 39.62 -30.40
C THR A 38 5.36 38.24 -30.15
N ALA A 39 6.52 37.92 -30.73
CA ALA A 39 7.25 36.69 -30.50
C ALA A 39 7.66 36.53 -29.01
N ARG A 40 8.21 37.58 -28.39
CA ARG A 40 8.54 37.56 -26.95
C ARG A 40 7.30 37.41 -26.07
N ARG A 41 6.17 38.02 -26.43
CA ARG A 41 4.91 37.90 -25.67
C ARG A 41 4.31 36.50 -25.80
N GLN A 42 4.39 35.90 -26.98
CA GLN A 42 3.97 34.51 -27.24
C GLN A 42 4.87 33.53 -26.49
N GLY A 43 6.20 33.71 -26.53
CA GLY A 43 7.17 32.89 -25.80
C GLY A 43 6.99 32.93 -24.29
N ARG A 44 6.67 34.10 -23.71
CA ARG A 44 6.34 34.24 -22.28
C ARG A 44 5.05 33.53 -21.90
N THR A 45 4.04 33.59 -22.77
CA THR A 45 2.75 32.93 -22.55
C THR A 45 2.89 31.42 -22.61
N ALA A 46 3.57 30.89 -23.64
CA ALA A 46 3.89 29.48 -23.79
C ALA A 46 4.73 28.94 -22.61
N SER A 47 5.71 29.72 -22.16
CA SER A 47 6.53 29.37 -20.99
C SER A 47 5.70 29.31 -19.69
N ARG A 48 4.73 30.21 -19.52
CA ARG A 48 3.83 30.22 -18.36
C ARG A 48 2.86 29.05 -18.37
N THR A 49 2.28 28.71 -19.52
CA THR A 49 1.36 27.57 -19.65
C THR A 49 2.08 26.25 -19.44
N ALA A 50 3.26 26.07 -20.04
CA ALA A 50 4.10 24.88 -19.83
C ALA A 50 4.50 24.72 -18.36
N ARG A 51 4.91 25.79 -17.67
CA ARG A 51 5.25 25.74 -16.24
C ARG A 51 4.03 25.43 -15.36
N ARG A 52 2.84 25.93 -15.70
CA ARG A 52 1.60 25.60 -14.99
C ARG A 52 1.25 24.13 -15.17
N GLN A 53 1.28 23.62 -16.40
CA GLN A 53 1.00 22.22 -16.72
C GLN A 53 1.99 21.26 -16.05
N ALA A 54 3.28 21.59 -16.04
CA ALA A 54 4.29 20.80 -15.33
C ALA A 54 4.05 20.77 -13.81
N ARG A 55 3.61 21.89 -13.22
CA ARG A 55 3.28 21.96 -11.78
C ARG A 55 2.02 21.15 -11.44
N THR A 56 0.99 21.20 -12.27
CA THR A 56 -0.23 20.41 -12.05
C THR A 56 0.04 18.91 -12.21
N ALA A 57 0.79 18.52 -13.25
CA ALA A 57 1.19 17.13 -13.46
C ALA A 57 2.04 16.59 -12.29
N ARG A 58 3.02 17.37 -11.80
CA ARG A 58 3.83 16.99 -10.63
C ARG A 58 3.01 16.88 -9.35
N ARG A 59 2.04 17.77 -9.13
CA ARG A 59 1.14 17.70 -7.97
C ARG A 59 0.25 16.47 -8.04
N GLN A 60 -0.34 16.18 -9.20
CA GLN A 60 -1.17 15.00 -9.44
C GLN A 60 -0.37 13.69 -9.29
N GLY A 61 0.85 13.65 -9.82
CA GLY A 61 1.73 12.48 -9.67
C GLY A 61 2.09 12.20 -8.20
N ARG A 62 2.43 13.22 -7.42
CA ARG A 62 2.74 13.04 -5.99
C ARG A 62 1.53 12.57 -5.19
N THR A 63 0.36 13.20 -5.34
CA THR A 63 -0.83 12.79 -4.58
C THR A 63 -1.31 11.38 -4.96
N ALA A 64 -1.17 10.96 -6.22
CA ALA A 64 -1.47 9.60 -6.63
C ALA A 64 -0.48 8.59 -6.03
N SER A 65 0.83 8.84 -6.15
CA SER A 65 1.87 7.97 -5.58
C SER A 65 1.78 7.85 -4.07
N ASP A 66 1.53 8.95 -3.36
CA ASP A 66 1.47 8.93 -1.88
C ASP A 66 0.24 8.17 -1.38
N LYS A 67 -0.91 8.28 -2.05
CA LYS A 67 -2.12 7.53 -1.69
C LYS A 67 -1.98 6.04 -1.99
N LEU A 68 -1.41 5.69 -3.14
CA LEU A 68 -1.19 4.29 -3.53
C LEU A 68 -0.11 3.63 -2.67
N GLY A 69 0.97 4.33 -2.35
CA GLY A 69 2.01 3.84 -1.44
C GLY A 69 1.47 3.54 -0.04
N ARG A 70 0.69 4.47 0.54
CA ARG A 70 0.05 4.27 1.85
C ARG A 70 -0.94 3.11 1.86
N LEU A 71 -1.65 2.87 0.76
CA LEU A 71 -2.56 1.71 0.64
C LEU A 71 -1.76 0.40 0.53
N GLY A 72 -0.69 0.38 -0.26
CA GLY A 72 0.23 -0.76 -0.36
C GLY A 72 0.83 -1.16 0.99
N ASP A 73 1.28 -0.18 1.77
CA ASP A 73 1.84 -0.42 3.11
C ASP A 73 0.81 -1.00 4.09
N LYS A 74 -0.43 -0.50 4.05
CA LYS A 74 -1.52 -1.02 4.89
C LYS A 74 -1.87 -2.47 4.54
N LEU A 75 -2.03 -2.76 3.24
CA LEU A 75 -2.31 -4.11 2.76
C LEU A 75 -1.15 -5.07 3.09
N GLY A 76 0.10 -4.63 2.92
CA GLY A 76 1.28 -5.41 3.29
C GLY A 76 1.31 -5.77 4.77
N ARG A 77 0.96 -4.82 5.66
CA ARG A 77 0.87 -5.07 7.11
C ARG A 77 -0.26 -6.03 7.48
N LEU A 78 -1.45 -5.88 6.88
CA LEU A 78 -2.61 -6.76 7.10
C LEU A 78 -2.31 -8.19 6.66
N LEU A 79 -1.79 -8.38 5.44
CA LEU A 79 -1.40 -9.71 4.94
C LEU A 79 -0.27 -10.32 5.78
N GLY A 80 0.68 -9.50 6.23
CA GLY A 80 1.74 -9.93 7.14
C GLY A 80 1.22 -10.39 8.50
N GLN A 81 0.22 -9.69 9.06
CA GLN A 81 -0.44 -10.09 10.31
C GLN A 81 -1.21 -11.40 10.16
N GLY A 82 -1.98 -11.58 9.09
CA GLY A 82 -2.71 -12.82 8.83
C GLY A 82 -1.78 -14.04 8.74
N ARG A 83 -0.62 -13.91 8.07
CA ARG A 83 0.38 -14.98 8.01
C ARG A 83 1.01 -15.31 9.37
N ARG A 84 1.16 -14.32 10.25
CA ARG A 84 1.67 -14.53 11.61
C ARG A 84 0.62 -15.25 12.47
N GLN A 85 -0.64 -14.85 12.36
CA GLN A 85 -1.77 -15.46 13.07
C GLN A 85 -1.99 -16.93 12.68
N ASP A 86 -1.93 -17.25 11.38
CA ASP A 86 -2.04 -18.65 10.91
C ASP A 86 -0.88 -19.51 11.44
N ARG A 87 0.35 -18.97 11.45
CA ARG A 87 1.50 -19.69 12.03
C ARG A 87 1.33 -19.95 13.52
N THR A 88 0.86 -18.98 14.30
CA THR A 88 0.64 -19.15 15.73
C THR A 88 -0.48 -20.15 16.01
N ALA A 89 -1.59 -20.07 15.27
CA ALA A 89 -2.71 -20.99 15.40
C ALA A 89 -2.31 -22.44 15.08
N ARG A 90 -1.57 -22.66 13.99
CA ARG A 90 -1.05 -23.99 13.63
C ARG A 90 -0.10 -24.55 14.69
N ARG A 91 0.75 -23.70 15.27
CA ARG A 91 1.69 -24.12 16.33
C ARG A 91 0.93 -24.51 17.60
N GLN A 92 -0.06 -23.72 18.01
CA GLN A 92 -0.93 -24.03 19.14
C GLN A 92 -1.71 -25.33 18.92
N GLY A 93 -2.36 -25.50 17.76
CA GLY A 93 -3.11 -26.72 17.43
C GLY A 93 -2.26 -27.99 17.44
N ARG A 94 -1.02 -27.92 16.92
CA ARG A 94 -0.07 -29.04 16.98
C ARG A 94 0.34 -29.39 18.41
N THR A 95 0.50 -28.37 19.25
CA THR A 95 0.94 -28.54 20.64
C THR A 95 -0.19 -29.15 21.48
N ALA A 96 -1.41 -28.61 21.34
CA ALA A 96 -2.62 -29.15 21.95
C ALA A 96 -2.91 -30.60 21.51
N SER A 97 -2.74 -30.89 20.22
CA SER A 97 -2.90 -32.27 19.71
C SER A 97 -1.87 -33.23 20.29
N ARG A 98 -0.61 -32.78 20.48
CA ARG A 98 0.45 -33.59 21.11
C ARG A 98 0.17 -33.84 22.58
N THR A 99 -0.25 -32.82 23.34
CA THR A 99 -0.57 -32.98 24.76
C THR A 99 -1.78 -33.87 24.96
N ALA A 100 -2.86 -33.69 24.20
CA ALA A 100 -4.04 -34.54 24.24
C ALA A 100 -3.71 -36.01 23.96
N ARG A 101 -2.89 -36.30 22.93
CA ARG A 101 -2.45 -37.67 22.63
C ARG A 101 -1.59 -38.28 23.74
N ARG A 102 -0.73 -37.49 24.38
CA ARG A 102 0.08 -37.96 25.52
C ARG A 102 -0.81 -38.27 26.72
N GLN A 103 -1.75 -37.38 27.06
CA GLN A 103 -2.70 -37.57 28.15
C GLN A 103 -3.63 -38.77 27.91
N ALA A 104 -4.12 -38.97 26.69
CA ALA A 104 -4.92 -40.14 26.34
C ALA A 104 -4.14 -41.45 26.50
N ARG A 105 -2.84 -41.46 26.15
CA ARG A 105 -1.98 -42.64 26.35
C ARG A 105 -1.74 -42.93 27.83
N THR A 106 -1.50 -41.91 28.65
CA THR A 106 -1.32 -42.09 30.10
C THR A 106 -2.61 -42.56 30.76
N ALA A 107 -3.76 -41.96 30.40
CA ALA A 107 -5.07 -42.36 30.92
C ALA A 107 -5.41 -43.81 30.55
N ARG A 108 -5.16 -44.23 29.30
CA ARG A 108 -5.35 -45.63 28.88
C ARG A 108 -4.46 -46.61 29.64
N ARG A 109 -3.20 -46.25 29.88
CA ARG A 109 -2.28 -47.08 30.67
C ARG A 109 -2.77 -47.21 32.11
N GLN A 110 -3.11 -46.09 32.74
CA GLN A 110 -3.66 -46.06 34.10
C GLN A 110 -4.94 -46.88 34.22
N GLY A 111 -5.88 -46.70 33.30
CA GLY A 111 -7.15 -47.43 33.25
C GLY A 111 -6.94 -48.95 33.15
N ARG A 112 -6.04 -49.41 32.28
CA ARG A 112 -5.70 -50.85 32.21
C ARG A 112 -5.15 -51.38 33.53
N THR A 113 -4.12 -50.74 34.07
CA THR A 113 -3.55 -51.18 35.37
C THR A 113 -4.56 -51.14 36.51
N ALA A 114 -5.49 -50.17 36.52
CA ALA A 114 -6.53 -50.09 37.53
C ALA A 114 -7.54 -51.23 37.36
N SER A 115 -8.04 -51.45 36.14
CA SER A 115 -8.94 -52.56 35.83
C SER A 115 -8.32 -53.92 36.12
N ASP A 116 -7.04 -54.13 35.78
CA ASP A 116 -6.34 -55.39 36.03
C ASP A 116 -6.19 -55.68 37.53
N LYS A 117 -5.89 -54.64 38.32
CA LYS A 117 -5.78 -54.76 39.78
C LYS A 117 -7.13 -54.99 40.46
N LEU A 118 -8.15 -54.24 40.05
CA LEU A 118 -9.51 -54.37 40.58
C LEU A 118 -10.16 -55.70 40.19
N GLY A 119 -9.94 -56.17 38.96
CA GLY A 119 -10.38 -57.49 38.50
C GLY A 119 -9.77 -58.61 39.33
N ARG A 120 -8.44 -58.60 39.53
CA ARG A 120 -7.76 -59.57 40.40
C ARG A 120 -8.26 -59.55 41.85
N LEU A 121 -8.61 -58.39 42.39
CA LEU A 121 -9.19 -58.28 43.73
C LEU A 121 -10.62 -58.83 43.76
N GLY A 122 -11.43 -58.51 42.75
CA GLY A 122 -12.78 -59.06 42.57
C GLY A 122 -12.77 -60.58 42.49
N ASP A 123 -11.86 -61.16 41.71
CA ASP A 123 -11.71 -62.62 41.59
C ASP A 123 -11.34 -63.28 42.93
N LYS A 124 -10.45 -62.64 43.70
CA LYS A 124 -10.06 -63.13 45.04
C LYS A 124 -11.24 -63.05 46.01
N LEU A 125 -11.96 -61.93 46.03
CA LEU A 125 -13.13 -61.75 46.89
C LEU A 125 -14.27 -62.71 46.50
N GLY A 126 -14.53 -62.90 45.21
CA GLY A 126 -15.51 -63.86 44.72
C GLY A 126 -15.18 -65.29 45.16
N ARG A 127 -13.91 -65.71 45.07
CA ARG A 127 -13.46 -67.02 45.56
C ARG A 127 -13.59 -67.19 47.07
N LEU A 128 -13.52 -66.12 47.87
CA LEU A 128 -13.73 -66.15 49.32
C LEU A 128 -15.22 -66.15 49.69
N VAL A 129 -16.03 -65.37 48.97
CA VAL A 129 -17.46 -65.20 49.24
C VAL A 129 -18.28 -66.43 48.84
N LEU A 130 -17.95 -67.07 47.71
CA LEU A 130 -18.64 -68.27 47.23
C LEU A 130 -18.72 -69.42 48.27
N PRO A 131 -17.62 -69.82 48.94
CA PRO A 131 -17.69 -70.85 49.97
C PRO A 131 -18.40 -70.39 51.25
N ILE A 132 -18.32 -69.11 51.62
CA ILE A 132 -19.02 -68.56 52.81
C ILE A 132 -20.54 -68.59 52.61
N GLN A 133 -21.04 -68.21 51.42
CA GLN A 133 -22.47 -68.32 51.11
C GLN A 133 -22.94 -69.77 51.12
N LYS A 134 -22.12 -70.69 50.59
CA LYS A 134 -22.42 -72.12 50.56
C LYS A 134 -22.45 -72.75 51.97
N LEU A 135 -21.70 -72.20 52.92
CA LEU A 135 -21.77 -72.58 54.34
C LEU A 135 -23.00 -72.00 55.04
N GLY A 136 -23.37 -70.75 54.75
CA GLY A 136 -24.58 -70.13 55.30
C GLY A 136 -25.87 -70.86 54.91
N THR A 137 -25.95 -71.38 53.68
CA THR A 137 -27.10 -72.18 53.21
C THR A 137 -27.15 -73.61 53.74
N MET A 138 -26.14 -74.09 54.50
CA MET A 138 -26.17 -75.40 55.16
C MET A 138 -26.53 -75.32 56.65
N CYS A 139 -26.73 -74.12 57.17
CA CYS A 139 -27.09 -73.86 58.58
C CYS A 139 -28.52 -73.33 58.77
N GLU A 140 -29.32 -73.25 57.70
CA GLU A 140 -30.80 -73.15 57.74
C GLU A 140 -31.42 -74.53 57.51
#